data_AF-A0A660LS13-F1
#
_entry.id   AF-A0A660LS13-F1
#
_cell.length_a   1.000
_cell.length_b   1.000
_cell.length_c   1.000
_cell.angle_alpha   90.00
_cell.angle_beta   90.00
_cell.angle_gamma   90.00
#
_symmetry.space_group_name_H-M   'P 1'
#
loop_
_entity.id
_entity.type
_entity.pdbx_description
1 polymer ?
#
loop_
_entity_poly.entity_id
_entity_poly.type
_entity_poly.pdbx_seq_one_letter_code
_entity_poly.pdbx_strand_id
1 'polypeptide(L)'
;YGISRIKALSIVGAGVFVLGFLCLLSNIENVGDKFMLFGKNFFDFLDFTASNVLLPISGIGGAIFVGYFMKREALYVLFSPYMSDFVFSAWYFLLRYVAPVCVFIIMINKLFF
;
A
#
# COMPACT_ATOMS: atom_id res chain seq x y z
N TYR A 1 -12.50 -5.01 -22.23
CA TYR A 1 -11.72 -4.00 -21.48
C TYR A 1 -10.91 -3.18 -22.47
N GLY A 2 -11.44 -2.03 -22.91
CA GLY A 2 -10.94 -1.27 -24.07
C GLY A 2 -10.70 0.21 -23.77
N ILE A 3 -10.19 0.53 -22.59
CA ILE A 3 -9.84 1.91 -22.25
C ILE A 3 -8.46 2.21 -22.84
N SER A 4 -8.39 3.16 -23.77
CA SER A 4 -7.12 3.67 -24.30
C SER A 4 -6.27 4.22 -23.15
N ARG A 5 -4.97 3.88 -23.13
CA ARG A 5 -4.03 4.26 -22.06
C ARG A 5 -4.10 5.75 -21.71
N ILE A 6 -4.30 6.59 -22.71
CA ILE A 6 -4.41 8.05 -22.58
C ILE A 6 -5.66 8.47 -21.80
N LYS A 7 -6.81 7.82 -22.06
CA LYS A 7 -8.07 8.10 -21.34
C LYS A 7 -8.00 7.67 -19.87
N ALA A 8 -7.36 6.53 -19.59
CA ALA A 8 -7.13 6.09 -18.21
C ALA A 8 -6.22 7.09 -17.47
N LEU A 9 -5.13 7.51 -18.11
CA LEU A 9 -4.17 8.44 -17.53
C LEU A 9 -4.80 9.82 -17.26
N SER A 10 -5.64 10.31 -18.17
CA SER A 10 -6.31 11.61 -17.98
C SER A 10 -7.32 11.59 -16.84
N ILE A 11 -8.06 10.50 -16.66
CA ILE A 11 -9.04 10.35 -15.57
C ILE A 11 -8.33 10.28 -14.22
N VAL A 12 -7.30 9.44 -14.12
CA VAL A 12 -6.52 9.30 -12.87
C VAL A 12 -5.77 10.61 -12.56
N GLY A 13 -5.15 11.22 -13.57
CA GLY A 13 -4.44 12.49 -13.43
C GLY A 13 -5.35 13.63 -13.00
N ALA A 14 -6.55 13.75 -13.58
CA ALA A 14 -7.53 14.74 -13.16
C ALA A 14 -8.00 14.51 -11.72
N GLY A 15 -8.22 13.25 -11.31
CA GLY A 15 -8.58 12.91 -9.93
C GLY A 15 -7.48 13.29 -8.93
N VAL A 16 -6.22 12.95 -9.22
CA VAL A 16 -5.07 13.31 -8.38
C VAL A 16 -4.88 14.82 -8.34
N PHE A 17 -5.07 15.53 -9.45
CA PHE A 17 -4.95 16.98 -9.52
C PHE A 17 -6.00 17.68 -8.64
N VAL A 18 -7.25 17.23 -8.69
CA VAL A 18 -8.34 17.76 -7.84
C VAL A 18 -8.06 17.47 -6.37
N LEU A 19 -7.63 16.25 -6.03
CA LEU A 19 -7.24 15.89 -4.65
C LEU A 19 -6.06 16.72 -4.16
N GLY A 20 -5.03 16.93 -4.97
CA GLY A 20 -3.89 17.78 -4.64
C GLY A 20 -4.29 19.24 -4.43
N PHE A 21 -5.19 19.76 -5.27
CA PHE A 21 -5.73 21.11 -5.11
C PHE A 21 -6.54 21.25 -3.81
N LEU A 22 -7.36 20.26 -3.45
CA LEU A 22 -8.08 20.20 -2.18
C LEU A 22 -7.12 20.15 -0.98
N CYS A 23 -6.02 19.39 -1.06
CA CYS A 23 -5.00 19.34 -0.02
C CYS A 23 -4.31 20.70 0.19
N LEU A 24 -3.97 21.41 -0.90
CA LEU A 24 -3.39 22.75 -0.83
C LEU A 24 -4.36 23.76 -0.21
N LEU A 25 -5.63 23.71 -0.59
CA LEU A 25 -6.67 24.58 -0.07
C LEU A 25 -6.91 24.36 1.44
N SER A 26 -6.82 23.11 1.88
CA SER A 26 -6.96 22.73 3.29
C SER A 26 -5.78 23.21 4.16
N ASN A 27 -4.61 23.50 3.58
CA ASN A 27 -3.42 23.97 4.31
C ASN A 27 -3.43 25.51 4.56
N ILE A 28 -4.38 26.25 4.01
CA ILE A 28 -4.49 27.71 4.18
C ILE A 28 -5.26 28.04 5.48
N GLU A 29 -4.61 28.75 6.41
CA GLU A 29 -5.06 29.04 7.79
C GLU A 29 -6.47 29.67 7.93
N ASN A 30 -7.02 30.31 6.90
CA ASN A 30 -8.26 31.09 6.99
C ASN A 30 -9.53 30.34 6.52
N VAL A 31 -9.39 29.13 5.94
CA VAL A 31 -10.51 28.30 5.43
C VAL A 31 -10.54 26.91 6.09
N GLY A 32 -9.43 26.49 6.73
CA GLY A 32 -9.28 25.20 7.39
C GLY A 32 -10.31 24.89 8.48
N ASP A 33 -10.82 25.90 9.18
CA ASP A 33 -11.79 25.73 10.28
C ASP A 33 -13.19 25.26 9.81
N LYS A 34 -13.58 25.50 8.55
CA LYS A 34 -14.89 25.06 8.02
C LYS A 34 -14.88 23.67 7.41
N PHE A 35 -13.69 23.12 7.13
CA PHE A 35 -13.48 21.75 6.63
C PHE A 35 -12.77 20.87 7.65
N MET A 36 -12.94 21.14 8.95
CA MET A 36 -12.55 20.25 10.02
C MET A 36 -13.51 19.05 10.12
N LEU A 37 -13.32 18.05 9.26
CA LEU A 37 -13.78 16.70 9.57
C LEU A 37 -12.82 16.13 10.63
N PHE A 38 -13.31 16.04 11.87
CA PHE A 38 -12.61 15.41 13.00
C PHE A 38 -11.40 16.17 13.60
N GLY A 39 -11.33 17.50 13.46
CA GLY A 39 -10.29 18.31 14.11
C GLY A 39 -8.88 18.12 13.55
N LYS A 40 -8.76 17.54 12.34
CA LYS A 40 -7.52 17.41 11.58
C LYS A 40 -7.72 17.94 10.16
N ASN A 41 -6.62 18.40 9.55
CA ASN A 41 -6.59 18.89 8.17
C ASN A 41 -7.01 17.76 7.21
N PHE A 42 -7.73 18.03 6.11
CA PHE A 42 -8.13 16.98 5.15
C PHE A 42 -6.92 16.21 4.60
N PHE A 43 -5.79 16.91 4.45
CA PHE A 43 -4.50 16.33 4.12
C PHE A 43 -4.02 15.33 5.18
N ASP A 44 -4.07 15.68 6.47
CA ASP A 44 -3.63 14.81 7.57
C ASP A 44 -4.50 13.56 7.69
N PHE A 45 -5.80 13.66 7.40
CA PHE A 45 -6.70 12.51 7.40
C PHE A 45 -6.36 11.53 6.25
N LEU A 46 -6.10 12.06 5.05
CA LEU A 46 -5.68 11.26 3.91
C LEU A 46 -4.31 10.63 4.15
N ASP A 47 -3.35 11.39 4.69
CA ASP A 47 -2.02 10.88 5.02
C ASP A 47 -2.08 9.79 6.10
N PHE A 48 -2.87 9.99 7.16
CA PHE A 48 -3.08 8.97 8.18
C PHE A 48 -3.68 7.70 7.59
N THR A 49 -4.68 7.82 6.72
CA THR A 49 -5.32 6.67 6.08
C THR A 49 -4.35 5.96 5.13
N ALA A 50 -3.56 6.70 4.35
CA ALA A 50 -2.58 6.12 3.43
C ALA A 50 -1.47 5.38 4.19
N SER A 51 -0.83 6.08 5.14
CA SER A 51 0.37 5.60 5.82
C SER A 51 0.08 4.56 6.91
N ASN A 52 -1.06 4.66 7.61
CA ASN A 52 -1.37 3.77 8.73
C ASN A 52 -2.37 2.67 8.40
N VAL A 53 -3.15 2.79 7.33
CA VAL A 53 -4.20 1.81 6.97
C VAL A 53 -3.87 1.12 5.66
N LEU A 54 -3.63 1.86 4.57
CA LEU A 54 -3.33 1.26 3.26
C LEU A 54 -2.02 0.48 3.24
N LEU A 55 -0.94 1.02 3.83
CA LEU A 55 0.36 0.35 3.85
C LEU A 55 0.32 -0.99 4.59
N PRO A 56 -0.21 -1.09 5.84
CA PRO A 56 -0.30 -2.40 6.50
C PRO A 56 -1.24 -3.35 5.77
N ILE A 57 -2.40 -2.90 5.30
CA ILE A 57 -3.37 -3.77 4.60
C ILE A 57 -2.77 -4.34 3.32
N SER A 58 -2.11 -3.52 2.50
CA SER A 58 -1.44 -3.98 1.28
C SER A 58 -0.28 -4.95 1.60
N GLY A 59 0.44 -4.72 2.70
CA GLY A 59 1.45 -5.64 3.22
C GLY A 59 0.89 -7.00 3.65
N ILE A 60 -0.24 -7.02 4.38
CA ILE A 60 -0.94 -8.26 4.77
C ILE A 60 -1.40 -9.01 3.52
N GLY A 61 -2.08 -8.30 2.62
CA GLY A 61 -2.59 -8.86 1.38
C GLY A 61 -1.48 -9.49 0.56
N GLY A 62 -0.35 -8.78 0.38
CA GLY A 62 0.82 -9.29 -0.33
C GLY A 62 1.46 -10.51 0.35
N ALA A 63 1.69 -10.45 1.67
CA ALA A 63 2.31 -11.54 2.41
C ALA A 63 1.45 -12.81 2.41
N ILE A 64 0.13 -12.69 2.61
CA ILE A 64 -0.79 -13.83 2.55
C ILE A 64 -0.89 -14.37 1.12
N PHE A 65 -0.98 -13.48 0.11
CA PHE A 65 -1.09 -13.91 -1.27
C PHE A 65 0.14 -14.70 -1.73
N VAL A 66 1.35 -14.18 -1.45
CA VAL A 66 2.60 -14.85 -1.84
C VAL A 66 2.88 -16.08 -0.98
N GLY A 67 2.59 -16.03 0.31
CA GLY A 67 2.88 -17.12 1.25
C GLY A 67 1.89 -18.29 1.19
N TYR A 68 0.60 -18.03 0.94
CA TYR A 68 -0.46 -19.04 1.01
C TYR A 68 -1.18 -19.32 -0.32
N PHE A 69 -1.30 -18.33 -1.22
CA PHE A 69 -2.00 -18.52 -2.50
C PHE A 69 -1.08 -18.95 -3.65
N MET A 70 0.17 -18.49 -3.65
CA MET A 70 1.12 -18.84 -4.71
C MET A 70 1.72 -20.24 -4.51
N LYS A 71 1.62 -21.08 -5.55
CA LYS A 71 2.25 -22.40 -5.56
C LYS A 71 3.77 -22.24 -5.65
N ARG A 72 4.49 -22.88 -4.72
CA ARG A 72 5.96 -22.90 -4.69
C ARG A 72 6.55 -23.35 -6.02
N GLU A 73 5.93 -24.32 -6.70
CA GLU A 73 6.38 -24.81 -8.00
C GLU A 73 6.34 -23.73 -9.08
N ALA A 74 5.30 -22.89 -9.13
CA ALA A 74 5.17 -21.83 -10.12
C ALA A 74 6.23 -20.74 -9.91
N LEU A 75 6.51 -20.39 -8.65
CA LEU A 75 7.60 -19.47 -8.30
C LEU A 75 8.96 -20.07 -8.60
N TYR A 76 9.15 -21.36 -8.33
CA TYR A 76 10.40 -22.04 -8.60
C TYR A 76 10.70 -22.08 -10.10
N VAL A 77 9.73 -22.41 -10.95
CA VAL A 77 9.90 -22.39 -12.41
C VAL A 77 10.22 -20.97 -12.92
N LEU A 78 9.64 -19.94 -12.31
CA LEU A 78 9.88 -18.54 -12.71
C LEU A 78 11.28 -18.04 -12.30
N PHE A 79 11.79 -18.50 -11.16
CA PHE A 79 13.06 -18.02 -10.57
C PHE A 79 14.24 -18.99 -10.72
N SER A 80 14.02 -20.24 -11.10
CA SER A 80 15.04 -21.26 -11.37
C SER A 80 16.14 -20.81 -12.35
N PRO A 81 15.87 -20.01 -13.41
CA PRO A 81 16.94 -19.50 -14.28
C PRO A 81 17.78 -18.37 -13.66
N TYR A 82 17.30 -17.72 -12.60
CA TYR A 82 17.89 -16.49 -12.04
C TYR A 82 18.41 -16.65 -10.60
N MET A 83 18.10 -17.75 -9.92
CA MET A 83 18.52 -18.00 -8.53
C MET A 83 18.84 -19.47 -8.27
N SER A 84 19.85 -19.70 -7.42
CA SER A 84 20.17 -21.01 -6.85
C SER A 84 19.08 -21.47 -5.87
N ASP A 85 18.83 -22.78 -5.82
CA ASP A 85 17.87 -23.45 -4.93
C ASP A 85 17.92 -22.97 -3.46
N PHE A 86 19.14 -22.74 -2.96
CA PHE A 86 19.34 -22.30 -1.57
C PHE A 86 18.81 -20.89 -1.33
N VAL A 87 19.08 -19.96 -2.27
CA VAL A 87 18.63 -18.56 -2.20
C VAL A 87 17.11 -18.49 -2.35
N PHE A 88 16.55 -19.30 -3.26
CA PHE A 88 15.10 -19.38 -3.43
C PHE A 88 14.40 -19.91 -2.17
N SER A 89 14.94 -20.96 -1.56
CA SER A 89 14.38 -21.54 -0.32
C SER A 89 14.43 -20.55 0.85
N ALA A 90 15.55 -19.84 1.02
CA ALA A 90 15.70 -18.80 2.05
C ALA A 90 14.73 -17.62 1.81
N TRP A 91 14.62 -17.15 0.57
CA TRP A 91 13.69 -16.07 0.21
C TRP A 91 12.22 -16.47 0.42
N TYR A 92 11.85 -17.69 0.02
CA TYR A 92 10.50 -18.20 0.23
C TYR A 92 10.18 -18.37 1.73
N PHE A 93 11.15 -18.80 2.54
CA PHE A 93 11.00 -18.87 3.99
C PHE A 93 10.80 -17.48 4.61
N LEU A 94 11.57 -16.48 4.18
CA LEU A 94 11.41 -15.09 4.61
C LEU A 94 10.02 -14.56 4.25
N LEU A 95 9.51 -14.85 3.05
CA LEU A 95 8.17 -14.40 2.66
C LEU A 95 7.05 -15.12 3.41
N ARG A 96 7.22 -16.41 3.71
CA ARG A 96 6.18 -17.20 4.40
C ARG A 96 6.13 -16.93 5.91
N TYR A 97 7.25 -16.62 6.53
CA TYR A 97 7.34 -16.43 7.99
C TYR A 97 7.68 -15.01 8.41
N VAL A 98 8.70 -14.39 7.81
CA VAL A 98 9.16 -13.05 8.23
C VAL A 98 8.20 -11.96 7.76
N ALA A 99 7.73 -11.99 6.51
CA ALA A 99 6.78 -10.99 6.01
C ALA A 99 5.48 -10.92 6.83
N PRO A 100 4.75 -12.02 7.13
CA PRO A 100 3.55 -11.93 7.95
C PRO A 100 3.86 -11.49 9.40
N VAL A 101 5.00 -11.89 9.97
CA VAL A 101 5.40 -11.45 11.32
C VAL A 101 5.69 -9.95 11.37
N CYS A 102 6.48 -9.42 10.43
CA CYS A 102 6.75 -7.99 10.32
C CYS A 102 5.47 -7.17 10.20
N VAL A 103 4.53 -7.65 9.38
CA VAL A 103 3.25 -6.96 9.18
C VAL A 103 2.37 -7.03 10.44
N PHE A 104 2.38 -8.16 11.15
CA PHE A 104 1.69 -8.31 12.44
C PHE A 104 2.23 -7.33 13.50
N ILE A 105 3.56 -7.15 13.54
CA ILE A 105 4.22 -6.17 14.43
C ILE A 105 3.80 -4.74 14.08
N ILE A 106 3.78 -4.37 12.80
CA ILE A 106 3.35 -3.05 12.36
C ILE A 106 1.90 -2.80 12.77
N MET A 107 1.02 -3.78 12.61
CA MET A 107 -0.38 -3.66 13.02
C MET A 107 -0.52 -3.41 14.52
N ILE A 108 0.20 -4.16 15.36
CA ILE A 108 0.20 -3.96 16.82
C ILE A 108 0.74 -2.58 17.18
N ASN A 109 1.84 -2.15 16.55
CA ASN A 109 2.45 -0.86 16.83
C ASN A 109 1.49 0.31 16.54
N LYS A 110 0.74 0.24 15.42
CA LYS A 110 -0.26 1.25 15.05
C LYS A 110 -1.55 1.24 15.89
N LEU A 111 -1.80 0.16 16.63
CA LEU A 111 -2.98 0.01 17.50
C LEU A 111 -2.66 0.44 18.94
N PHE A 112 -1.41 0.31 19.37
CA PHE A 112 -0.95 0.65 20.71
C PHE A 112 -0.29 2.05 20.82
N PHE A 113 0.01 2.70 19.69
CA PHE A 113 0.63 4.03 19.59
C PHE A 113 0.03 4.83 18.44
#